data_AF-A0A355L4I9-F1
#
_entry.id   AF-A0A355L4I9-F1
#
_cell.length_a   1.000
_cell.length_b   1.000
_cell.length_c   1.000
_cell.angle_alpha   90.00
_cell.angle_beta   90.00
_cell.angle_gamma   90.00
#
_symmetry.space_group_name_H-M   'P 1'
#
loop_
_entity.id
_entity.type
_entity.pdbx_description
1 polymer ?
#
loop_
_entity_poly.entity_id
_entity_poly.type
_entity_poly.pdbx_seq_one_letter_code
_entity_poly.pdbx_strand_id
1 'polypeptide(L)' 'MDNEKLNSSGCLDKTAFEAIKNVRREERKKLIAEIKELAARYGYEIDCRIDLKEIKEADMV' A
#
# COMPACT_ATOMS: atom_id res chain seq x y z
N MET A 1 5.82 7.68 -16.36
CA MET A 1 5.93 6.60 -17.35
C MET A 1 5.13 5.41 -16.83
N ASP A 2 4.14 4.95 -17.59
CA ASP A 2 3.22 3.83 -17.30
C ASP A 2 3.91 2.44 -17.29
N ASN A 3 5.11 2.34 -16.72
CA ASN A 3 5.88 1.10 -16.68
C ASN A 3 5.28 0.04 -15.74
N GLU A 4 4.33 0.41 -14.87
CA GLU A 4 3.70 -0.55 -13.96
C GLU A 4 2.76 -1.54 -14.68
N LYS A 5 2.31 -1.25 -15.91
CA LYS A 5 1.34 -2.08 -16.64
C LYS A 5 1.99 -3.06 -17.62
N LEU A 6 3.31 -3.05 -17.74
CA LEU A 6 4.05 -3.87 -18.70
C LEU A 6 4.65 -5.08 -17.98
N ASN A 7 4.45 -6.28 -18.53
CA ASN A 7 5.17 -7.46 -18.06
C ASN A 7 6.65 -7.43 -18.52
N SER A 8 7.44 -8.41 -18.07
CA SER A 8 8.88 -8.50 -18.36
C SER A 8 9.22 -8.59 -19.86
N SER A 9 8.25 -8.87 -20.73
CA SER A 9 8.41 -8.88 -22.20
C SER A 9 7.95 -7.57 -22.87
N GLY A 10 7.57 -6.55 -22.09
CA GLY A 10 7.14 -5.25 -22.62
C GLY A 10 5.72 -5.25 -23.19
N CYS A 11 4.91 -6.26 -22.86
CA CYS A 11 3.51 -6.32 -23.25
C CYS A 11 2.60 -5.82 -22.11
N LEU A 12 1.51 -5.14 -22.46
CA LEU A 12 0.51 -4.66 -21.52
C LEU A 12 -0.21 -5.85 -20.85
N ASP A 13 0.18 -6.16 -19.62
CA ASP A 13 -0.43 -7.21 -18.82
C ASP A 13 -1.30 -6.58 -17.73
N LYS A 14 -2.55 -6.30 -18.12
CA LYS A 14 -3.56 -5.71 -17.23
C LYS A 14 -3.85 -6.64 -16.04
N THR A 15 -3.79 -7.95 -16.25
CA THR A 15 -4.09 -8.95 -15.22
C THR A 15 -3.00 -8.99 -14.15
N ALA A 16 -1.72 -8.99 -14.56
CA ALA A 16 -0.59 -8.89 -13.63
C ALA A 16 -0.61 -7.57 -12.85
N PHE A 17 -0.89 -6.45 -13.52
CA PHE A 17 -1.01 -5.14 -12.87
C PHE A 17 -2.14 -5.09 -11.84
N GLU A 18 -3.32 -5.61 -12.17
CA GLU A 18 -4.47 -5.67 -11.26
C GLU A 18 -4.21 -6.58 -10.07
N ALA A 19 -3.52 -7.72 -10.26
CA ALA A 19 -3.12 -8.61 -9.18
C ALA A 19 -2.18 -7.90 -8.18
N ILE A 20 -1.13 -7.24 -8.67
CA ILE A 20 -0.19 -6.49 -7.81
C ILE A 20 -0.91 -5.37 -7.07
N LYS A 21 -1.79 -4.63 -7.75
CA LYS A 21 -2.58 -3.55 -7.14
C LYS A 21 -3.51 -4.08 -6.04
N ASN A 22 -4.13 -5.24 -6.26
CA ASN A 22 -5.00 -5.87 -5.26
C ASN A 22 -4.21 -6.35 -4.04
N VAL A 23 -3.05 -6.98 -4.24
CA VAL A 23 -2.14 -7.38 -3.16
C VAL A 23 -1.74 -6.17 -2.32
N ARG A 24 -1.25 -5.09 -2.95
CA ARG A 24 -0.89 -3.84 -2.24
C ARG A 24 -2.08 -3.24 -1.47
N ARG A 25 -3.30 -3.36 -2.02
CA ARG A 25 -4.52 -2.87 -1.34
C ARG A 25 -4.86 -3.71 -0.11
N GLU A 26 -4.67 -5.02 -0.16
CA GLU A 26 -4.86 -5.91 0.99
C GLU A 26 -3.81 -5.68 2.07
N GLU A 27 -2.54 -5.57 1.70
CA GLU A 27 -1.44 -5.24 2.62
C GLU A 27 -1.70 -3.91 3.34
N ARG A 28 -2.11 -2.87 2.60
CA ARG A 28 -2.49 -1.59 3.20
C ARG A 28 -3.65 -1.70 4.19
N LYS A 29 -4.66 -2.53 3.89
CA LYS A 29 -5.79 -2.75 4.81
C LYS A 29 -5.33 -3.45 6.09
N LYS A 30 -4.46 -4.46 5.98
CA LYS A 30 -3.88 -5.16 7.13
C LYS A 30 -3.08 -4.19 8.00
N LEU A 31 -2.22 -3.38 7.40
CA LEU A 31 -1.43 -2.39 8.14
C LEU A 31 -2.31 -1.37 8.88
N ILE A 32 -3.37 -0.85 8.25
CA ILE A 32 -4.31 0.05 8.92
C ILE A 32 -5.01 -0.65 10.09
N ALA A 33 -5.39 -1.92 9.94
CA ALA A 33 -6.02 -2.69 11.01
C ALA A 33 -5.06 -2.88 12.19
N GLU A 34 -3.80 -3.23 11.93
CA GLU A 34 -2.77 -3.38 12.95
C GLU A 34 -2.50 -2.07 13.70
N ILE A 35 -2.45 -0.93 13.00
CA ILE A 35 -2.28 0.39 13.61
C ILE A 35 -3.46 0.71 14.53
N LYS A 36 -4.69 0.44 14.08
CA LYS A 36 -5.90 0.64 14.90
C LYS A 36 -5.92 -0.25 16.13
N GLU A 37 -5.55 -1.52 15.98
CA GLU A 37 -5.45 -2.46 17.08
C GLU A 37 -4.36 -2.05 18.08
N LEU A 38 -3.21 -1.58 17.58
CA LEU A 38 -2.14 -1.03 18.41
C LEU A 38 -2.63 0.19 19.20
N ALA A 39 -3.26 1.16 18.53
CA ALA A 39 -3.82 2.34 19.18
C ALA A 39 -4.82 1.93 20.28
N ALA A 40 -5.74 1.02 19.97
CA ALA A 40 -6.72 0.51 20.94
C ALA A 40 -6.05 -0.18 22.13
N ARG A 41 -4.98 -0.96 21.93
CA ARG A 41 -4.21 -1.59 23.02
C ARG A 41 -3.58 -0.58 23.97
N TYR A 42 -3.20 0.59 23.47
CA TYR A 42 -2.65 1.69 24.27
C TYR A 42 -3.72 2.66 24.80
N GLY A 43 -5.01 2.41 24.52
CA GLY A 43 -6.10 3.27 24.96
C GLY A 43 -6.31 4.53 24.11
N TYR A 44 -5.78 4.55 22.88
CA TYR A 44 -5.96 5.63 21.92
C TYR A 44 -6.95 5.24 20.82
N GLU A 45 -7.80 6.19 20.42
CA GLU A 45 -8.64 6.08 19.24
C GLU A 45 -8.12 7.01 18.14
N ILE A 46 -8.08 6.52 16.92
CA ILE A 46 -7.68 7.32 15.76
C ILE A 46 -8.94 8.02 15.24
N ASP A 47 -9.01 9.33 15.47
CA ASP A 47 -10.13 10.19 15.11
C ASP A 47 -10.17 10.59 13.63
N CYS A 48 -9.02 10.49 12.94
CA CYS A 48 -8.84 10.93 11.56
C CYS A 48 -8.56 9.78 10.58
N ARG A 49 -8.57 10.11 9.28
CA ARG A 49 -8.19 9.19 8.22
C ARG A 49 -6.68 8.95 8.22
N ILE A 50 -6.28 7.67 8.19
CA ILE A 50 -4.87 7.26 8.03
C ILE A 50 -4.54 7.20 6.54
N ASP A 51 -3.67 8.08 6.07
CA ASP A 51 -3.14 8.07 4.70
C ASP A 51 -1.73 7.49 4.68
N LEU A 52 -1.55 6.41 3.92
CA LEU A 52 -0.27 5.73 3.74
C LEU A 52 0.32 6.15 2.39
N LYS A 53 1.57 6.62 2.41
CA LYS A 53 2.37 6.93 1.21
C LYS A 53 3.60 6.04 1.19
N GLU A 54 3.98 5.57 0.01
CA GLU A 54 5.25 4.87 -0.18
C GLU A 54 6.40 5.87 0.07
N ILE A 55 7.36 5.47 0.89
CA ILE A 55 8.59 6.24 1.10
C ILE A 55 9.39 6.14 -0.20
N LYS A 56 9.78 7.27 -0.76
CA LYS A 56 10.71 7.28 -1.90
C LYS A 56 12.12 7.23 -1.32
N GLU A 57 13.01 6.45 -1.92
CA GLU A 57 14.40 6.26 -1.44
C GLU A 57 15.16 7.57 -1.20
N ALA A 58 14.73 8.68 -1.81
CA ALA A 58 15.28 10.02 -1.59
C ALA A 58 14.97 10.63 -0.20
N ASP A 59 14.01 10.08 0.54
CA ASP A 59 13.58 10.58 1.86
C ASP A 59 14.27 9.84 3.03
N MET A 60 15.16 8.87 2.75
CA MET A 60 15.98 8.15 3.75
C MET A 60 17.38 8.78 3.89
N VAL A 61 17.44 10.07 4.24
CA VAL A 61 18.70 10.78 4.57
C VAL A 61 18.93 10.79 6.08
#